data_AF-A0A7J4EDZ3-F1
#
_entry.id   AF-A0A7J4EDZ3-F1
#
_cell.length_a   1.000
_cell.length_b   1.000
_cell.length_c   1.000
_cell.angle_alpha   90.00
_cell.angle_beta   90.00
_cell.angle_gamma   90.00
#
_symmetry.space_group_name_H-M   'P 1'
#
loop_
_entity.id
_entity.type
_entity.pdbx_description
1 polymer ?
#
loop_
_entity_poly.entity_id
_entity_poly.type
_entity_poly.pdbx_seq_one_letter_code
_entity_poly.pdbx_strand_id
1 'polypeptide(L)'
;MRSQLVSYRTLDRFLRDAVRGLLTPILYFDTNVFLDIIENRDRDSVELYNYSWQHQWQCVTSIFAKVETLEVKQIHRFKREKQNIGWSNKRIKRELHKRDLPPRILGGISRSLVARLKSRCQGFKQYSCLVEDGWVKAEEVKRKTNLTDKDSIHLAEALAIACDLFVTRDEFLLSVARKYIWAQRPDSVVGILKSVGA
;
A
#
# COMPACT_ATOMS: atom_id res chain seq x y z
N MET A 1 10.01 -4.17 24.80
CA MET A 1 9.69 -4.34 23.37
C MET A 1 10.82 -5.10 22.71
N ARG A 2 10.61 -6.34 22.27
CA ARG A 2 11.69 -7.12 21.64
C ARG A 2 12.11 -6.45 20.32
N SER A 3 13.27 -5.80 20.33
CA SER A 3 14.10 -5.52 19.15
C SER A 3 14.85 -6.78 18.68
N GLN A 4 14.23 -7.94 18.83
CA GLN A 4 14.73 -9.24 18.40
C GLN A 4 13.77 -9.73 17.31
N LEU A 5 14.31 -10.36 16.26
CA LEU A 5 13.59 -11.08 15.19
C LEU A 5 13.53 -10.37 13.82
N VAL A 6 14.68 -9.94 13.29
CA VAL A 6 15.07 -10.54 12.01
C VAL A 6 15.90 -11.74 12.39
N SER A 7 15.22 -12.86 12.60
CA SER A 7 15.85 -14.20 12.65
C SER A 7 16.83 -14.31 11.49
N TYR A 8 17.94 -15.05 11.64
CA TYR A 8 19.03 -15.26 10.67
C TYR A 8 18.63 -15.81 9.28
N ARG A 9 17.36 -15.67 8.86
CA ARG A 9 16.86 -15.96 7.53
C ARG A 9 16.99 -14.70 6.67
N THR A 10 17.62 -14.83 5.51
CA THR A 10 17.55 -13.81 4.46
C THR A 10 16.14 -13.76 3.88
N LEU A 11 15.77 -12.63 3.26
CA LEU A 11 14.49 -12.52 2.56
C LEU A 11 14.33 -13.64 1.51
N ASP A 12 15.40 -13.96 0.78
CA ASP A 12 15.41 -15.05 -0.21
C ASP A 12 15.05 -16.40 0.40
N ARG A 13 15.59 -16.70 1.59
CA ARG A 13 15.26 -17.93 2.31
C ARG A 13 13.81 -17.94 2.77
N PHE A 14 13.32 -16.82 3.30
CA PHE A 14 11.91 -16.67 3.69
C PHE A 14 10.98 -16.90 2.50
N LEU A 15 11.23 -16.24 1.37
CA LEU A 15 10.42 -16.40 0.17
C LEU A 15 10.51 -17.82 -0.38
N ARG A 16 11.70 -18.45 -0.38
CA ARG A 16 11.85 -19.86 -0.77
C ARG A 16 11.04 -20.81 0.12
N ASP A 17 11.06 -20.61 1.43
CA ASP A 17 10.26 -21.40 2.37
C ASP A 17 8.75 -21.20 2.11
N ALA A 18 8.34 -19.96 1.83
CA ALA A 18 6.95 -19.65 1.48
C ALA A 18 6.49 -20.27 0.15
N VAL A 19 7.32 -20.23 -0.90
CA VAL A 19 7.05 -20.89 -2.19
C VAL A 19 6.90 -22.39 -2.03
N ARG A 20 7.66 -23.00 -1.12
CA ARG A 20 7.55 -24.44 -0.77
C ARG A 20 6.33 -24.77 0.09
N GLY A 21 5.49 -23.80 0.44
CA GLY A 21 4.33 -23.99 1.30
C GLY A 21 4.68 -24.24 2.78
N LEU A 22 5.92 -23.96 3.20
CA LEU A 22 6.34 -24.13 4.60
C LEU A 22 5.89 -22.95 5.48
N LEU A 23 5.51 -21.83 4.87
CA LEU A 23 5.07 -20.60 5.53
C LEU A 23 3.88 -20.01 4.78
N THR A 24 3.05 -19.23 5.48
CA THR A 24 2.00 -18.40 4.88
C THR A 24 2.29 -16.93 5.19
N PRO A 25 3.05 -16.23 4.32
CA PRO A 25 3.40 -14.84 4.50
C PRO A 25 2.21 -13.90 4.66
N ILE A 26 2.42 -12.84 5.44
CA ILE A 26 1.56 -11.66 5.52
C ILE A 26 2.27 -10.50 4.82
N LEU A 27 1.72 -10.03 3.71
CA LEU A 27 2.24 -8.93 2.91
C LEU A 27 1.38 -7.68 3.09
N TYR A 28 2.00 -6.61 3.59
CA TYR A 28 1.35 -5.31 3.68
C TYR A 28 1.64 -4.48 2.43
N PHE A 29 0.58 -4.09 1.71
CA PHE A 29 0.66 -3.26 0.52
C PHE A 29 0.38 -1.80 0.87
N ASP A 30 1.37 -0.94 0.67
CA ASP A 30 1.22 0.51 0.73
C ASP A 30 0.24 1.04 -0.33
N THR A 31 -0.28 2.25 -0.15
CA THR A 31 -1.29 2.87 -1.03
C THR A 31 -0.84 2.92 -2.49
N ASN A 32 0.44 3.19 -2.78
CA ASN A 32 0.92 3.25 -4.16
C ASN A 32 0.80 1.89 -4.88
N VAL A 33 1.18 0.80 -4.21
CA VAL A 33 1.07 -0.58 -4.74
C VAL A 33 -0.39 -1.04 -4.78
N PHE A 34 -1.17 -0.68 -3.76
CA PHE A 34 -2.59 -0.97 -3.73
C PHE A 34 -3.34 -0.30 -4.90
N LEU A 35 -3.03 0.97 -5.18
CA LEU A 35 -3.53 1.68 -6.36
C LEU A 35 -3.11 1.00 -7.65
N ASP A 36 -1.86 0.53 -7.74
CA ASP A 36 -1.36 -0.18 -8.92
C ASP A 36 -2.18 -1.43 -9.25
N ILE A 37 -2.54 -2.20 -8.23
CA ILE A 37 -3.38 -3.40 -8.33
C ILE A 37 -4.80 -3.04 -8.76
N ILE A 38 -5.42 -2.04 -8.13
CA ILE A 38 -6.79 -1.61 -8.43
C ILE A 38 -6.91 -1.05 -9.86
N GLU A 39 -5.91 -0.27 -10.28
CA GLU A 39 -5.90 0.40 -11.58
C GLU A 39 -5.30 -0.49 -12.68
N ASN A 40 -4.70 -1.63 -12.33
CA ASN A 40 -4.00 -2.51 -13.25
C ASN A 40 -2.96 -1.75 -14.10
N ARG A 41 -2.18 -0.88 -13.46
CA ARG A 41 -1.24 0.05 -14.15
C ARG A 41 0.23 -0.30 -14.01
N ASP A 42 0.58 -1.22 -13.11
CA ASP A 42 1.95 -1.67 -12.91
C ASP A 42 2.00 -3.20 -12.83
N ARG A 43 2.86 -3.78 -13.67
CA ARG A 43 2.91 -5.23 -13.89
C ARG A 43 3.39 -5.97 -12.64
N ASP A 44 4.48 -5.54 -12.03
CA ASP A 44 5.09 -6.28 -10.92
C ASP A 44 4.21 -6.25 -9.66
N SER A 45 3.49 -5.15 -9.43
CA SER A 45 2.52 -5.05 -8.32
C SER A 45 1.36 -6.02 -8.52
N VAL A 46 0.83 -6.08 -9.74
CA VAL A 46 -0.25 -7.01 -10.10
C VAL A 46 0.23 -8.47 -10.07
N GLU A 47 1.43 -8.73 -10.59
CA GLU A 47 2.06 -10.06 -10.61
C GLU A 47 2.29 -10.56 -9.17
N LEU A 48 2.87 -9.74 -8.30
CA LEU A 48 3.08 -10.07 -6.90
C LEU A 48 1.76 -10.36 -6.18
N TYR A 49 0.75 -9.52 -6.37
CA TYR A 49 -0.56 -9.74 -5.74
C TYR A 49 -1.23 -11.03 -6.23
N ASN A 50 -1.24 -11.27 -7.54
CA ASN A 50 -1.83 -12.49 -8.10
C ASN A 50 -1.10 -13.74 -7.62
N TYR A 51 0.23 -13.70 -7.59
CA TYR A 51 1.05 -14.80 -7.08
C TYR A 51 0.73 -15.09 -5.60
N SER A 52 0.73 -14.03 -4.78
CA SER A 52 0.40 -14.10 -3.35
C SER A 52 -0.98 -14.70 -3.13
N TRP A 53 -1.97 -14.29 -3.94
CA TRP A 53 -3.33 -14.82 -3.87
C TRP A 53 -3.41 -16.30 -4.25
N GLN A 54 -2.76 -16.71 -5.33
CA GLN A 54 -2.70 -18.11 -5.78
C GLN A 54 -2.07 -19.02 -4.71
N HIS A 55 -1.07 -18.52 -3.99
CA HIS A 55 -0.36 -19.25 -2.93
C HIS A 55 -0.98 -19.05 -1.53
N GLN A 56 -2.18 -18.46 -1.45
CA GLN A 56 -2.92 -18.24 -0.19
C GLN A 56 -2.19 -17.36 0.85
N TRP A 57 -1.19 -16.58 0.41
CA TRP A 57 -0.54 -15.58 1.24
C TRP A 57 -1.55 -14.51 1.67
N GLN A 58 -1.35 -13.91 2.84
CA GLN A 58 -2.26 -12.90 3.34
C GLN A 58 -1.87 -11.54 2.77
N CYS A 59 -2.61 -11.07 1.78
CA CYS A 59 -2.50 -9.70 1.28
C CYS A 59 -3.33 -8.77 2.18
N VAL A 60 -2.66 -7.81 2.80
CA VAL A 60 -3.28 -6.83 3.70
C VAL A 60 -2.91 -5.42 3.29
N THR A 61 -3.79 -4.48 3.58
CA THR A 61 -3.55 -3.04 3.47
C THR A 61 -4.42 -2.36 4.51
N SER A 62 -4.29 -1.06 4.70
CA SER A 62 -5.11 -0.36 5.67
C SER A 62 -6.41 0.19 5.12
N ILE A 63 -7.35 0.45 6.02
CA ILE A 63 -8.51 1.27 5.69
C ILE A 63 -8.09 2.67 5.26
N PHE A 64 -6.97 3.17 5.80
CA PHE A 64 -6.38 4.44 5.40
C PHE A 64 -5.98 4.42 3.92
N ALA A 65 -5.43 3.31 3.41
CA ALA A 65 -5.13 3.15 1.99
C ALA A 65 -6.35 3.34 1.07
N LYS A 66 -7.55 2.93 1.52
CA LYS A 66 -8.80 3.21 0.77
C LYS A 66 -9.13 4.69 0.75
N VAL A 67 -8.97 5.37 1.88
CA VAL A 67 -9.24 6.81 2.01
C VAL A 67 -8.28 7.59 1.11
N GLU A 68 -7.01 7.22 1.10
CA GLU A 68 -6.02 7.81 0.19
C GLU A 68 -6.33 7.52 -1.27
N THR A 69 -6.76 6.30 -1.59
CA THR A 69 -7.20 5.94 -2.94
C THR A 69 -8.37 6.80 -3.41
N LEU A 70 -9.34 7.07 -2.53
CA LEU A 70 -10.44 8.01 -2.80
C LEU A 70 -9.90 9.43 -3.03
N GLU A 71 -8.99 9.90 -2.19
CA GLU A 71 -8.37 11.22 -2.32
C GLU A 71 -7.67 11.38 -3.68
N VAL A 72 -6.85 10.40 -4.08
CA VAL A 72 -6.16 10.40 -5.38
C VAL A 72 -7.17 10.48 -6.53
N LYS A 73 -8.24 9.70 -6.49
CA LYS A 73 -9.30 9.73 -7.51
C LYS A 73 -10.04 11.07 -7.54
N GLN A 74 -10.32 11.66 -6.38
CA GLN A 74 -10.92 12.99 -6.29
C GLN A 74 -10.00 14.06 -6.87
N ILE A 75 -8.71 14.03 -6.53
CA ILE A 75 -7.69 14.92 -7.10
C ILE A 75 -7.65 14.80 -8.62
N HIS A 76 -7.62 13.58 -9.17
CA HIS A 76 -7.61 13.35 -10.60
C HIS A 76 -8.88 13.87 -11.27
N ARG A 77 -10.05 13.59 -10.69
CA ARG A 77 -11.32 14.06 -11.23
C ARG A 77 -11.42 15.59 -11.20
N PHE A 78 -11.05 16.21 -10.08
CA PHE A 78 -11.01 17.66 -9.95
C PHE A 78 -10.09 18.31 -10.99
N LYS A 79 -8.86 17.81 -11.14
CA LYS A 79 -7.92 18.29 -12.16
C LYS A 79 -8.55 18.23 -13.55
N ARG A 80 -9.16 17.10 -13.92
CA ARG A 80 -9.80 16.91 -15.22
C ARG A 80 -10.97 17.87 -15.45
N GLU A 81 -11.88 18.00 -14.49
CA GLU A 81 -13.03 18.91 -14.59
C GLU A 81 -12.58 20.37 -14.77
N LYS A 82 -11.58 20.82 -13.98
CA LYS A 82 -11.08 22.20 -14.07
C LYS A 82 -10.28 22.44 -15.35
N GLN A 83 -9.54 21.44 -15.85
CA GLN A 83 -8.88 21.52 -17.16
C GLN A 83 -9.88 21.66 -18.31
N ASN A 84 -11.00 20.93 -18.27
CA ASN A 84 -12.04 21.00 -19.30
C ASN A 84 -12.70 22.39 -19.41
N ILE A 85 -12.70 23.17 -18.34
CA ILE A 85 -13.18 24.57 -18.32
C ILE A 85 -12.05 25.59 -18.48
N GLY A 86 -10.86 25.15 -18.91
CA GLY A 86 -9.74 26.03 -19.26
C GLY A 86 -8.90 26.55 -18.09
N TRP A 87 -8.99 25.97 -16.89
CA TRP A 87 -8.10 26.38 -15.80
C TRP A 87 -6.65 26.01 -16.07
N SER A 88 -5.75 26.95 -15.79
CA SER A 88 -4.31 26.68 -15.83
C SER A 88 -3.86 25.75 -14.70
N ASN A 89 -2.80 24.98 -14.93
CA ASN A 89 -2.20 24.11 -13.92
C ASN A 89 -1.82 24.86 -12.62
N LYS A 90 -1.39 26.12 -12.73
CA LYS A 90 -1.06 26.98 -11.58
C LYS A 90 -2.30 27.26 -10.73
N ARG A 91 -3.43 27.59 -11.37
CA ARG A 91 -4.71 27.81 -10.67
C ARG A 91 -5.21 26.52 -10.02
N ILE A 92 -5.17 25.41 -10.76
CA ILE A 92 -5.59 24.10 -10.25
C ILE A 92 -4.81 23.71 -8.99
N LYS A 93 -3.48 23.90 -8.98
CA LYS A 93 -2.65 23.63 -7.80
C LYS A 93 -3.06 24.46 -6.58
N ARG A 94 -3.36 25.76 -6.77
CA ARG A 94 -3.78 26.65 -5.67
C ARG A 94 -5.13 26.24 -5.06
N GLU A 95 -6.07 25.82 -5.88
CA GLU A 95 -7.42 25.45 -5.45
C GLU A 95 -7.55 23.96 -5.04
N LEU A 96 -6.47 23.17 -5.15
CA LEU A 96 -6.50 21.73 -4.91
C LEU A 96 -6.82 21.36 -3.45
N HIS A 97 -6.65 22.26 -2.49
CA HIS A 97 -7.04 22.00 -1.10
C HIS A 97 -8.57 21.98 -0.92
N LYS A 98 -9.32 22.76 -1.73
CA LYS A 98 -10.79 22.88 -1.60
C LYS A 98 -11.53 21.70 -2.21
N ARG A 99 -11.06 21.17 -3.36
CA ARG A 99 -11.65 20.02 -4.09
C ARG A 99 -13.18 20.02 -4.06
N ASP A 100 -13.78 21.10 -4.55
CA ASP A 100 -15.23 21.37 -4.54
C ASP A 100 -16.03 20.49 -5.52
N LEU A 101 -15.81 19.17 -5.49
CA LEU A 101 -16.52 18.22 -6.34
C LEU A 101 -17.97 18.05 -5.86
N PRO A 102 -18.97 18.14 -6.75
CA PRO A 102 -20.36 17.90 -6.39
C PRO A 102 -20.60 16.49 -5.83
N PRO A 103 -21.58 16.30 -4.91
CA PRO A 103 -21.89 14.99 -4.33
C PRO A 103 -22.14 13.88 -5.35
N ARG A 104 -22.76 14.21 -6.49
CA ARG A 104 -22.97 13.26 -7.60
C ARG A 104 -21.65 12.68 -8.14
N ILE A 105 -20.62 13.52 -8.27
CA ILE A 105 -19.29 13.11 -8.75
C ILE A 105 -18.59 12.26 -7.69
N LEU A 106 -18.64 12.69 -6.42
CA LEU A 106 -18.08 11.94 -5.29
C LEU A 106 -18.71 10.53 -5.19
N GLY A 107 -20.02 10.43 -5.33
CA GLY A 107 -20.74 9.15 -5.37
C GLY A 107 -20.32 8.28 -6.56
N GLY A 108 -20.06 8.87 -7.73
CA GLY A 108 -19.53 8.17 -8.90
C GLY A 108 -18.13 7.59 -8.68
N ILE A 109 -17.24 8.37 -8.06
CA ILE A 109 -15.88 7.92 -7.70
C ILE A 109 -15.95 6.75 -6.72
N SER A 110 -16.76 6.88 -5.67
CA SER A 110 -16.93 5.84 -4.65
C SER A 110 -17.44 4.53 -5.27
N ARG A 111 -18.51 4.58 -6.07
CA ARG A 111 -19.04 3.39 -6.75
C ARG A 111 -18.02 2.75 -7.69
N SER A 112 -17.28 3.56 -8.45
CA SER A 112 -16.23 3.06 -9.34
C SER A 112 -15.12 2.35 -8.58
N LEU A 113 -14.68 2.91 -7.44
CA LEU A 113 -13.68 2.27 -6.59
C LEU A 113 -14.21 0.94 -6.03
N VAL A 114 -15.43 0.91 -5.49
CA VAL A 114 -16.04 -0.33 -4.97
C VAL A 114 -16.11 -1.41 -6.04
N ALA A 115 -16.52 -1.07 -7.27
CA ALA A 115 -16.56 -2.02 -8.38
C ALA A 115 -15.16 -2.57 -8.73
N ARG A 116 -14.12 -1.72 -8.69
CA ARG A 116 -12.73 -2.16 -8.93
C ARG A 116 -12.18 -3.03 -7.81
N LEU A 117 -12.42 -2.66 -6.55
CA LEU A 117 -12.06 -3.48 -5.40
C LEU A 117 -12.69 -4.88 -5.49
N LYS A 118 -13.98 -4.97 -5.83
CA LYS A 118 -14.69 -6.24 -6.00
C LYS A 118 -14.13 -7.10 -7.14
N SER A 119 -13.61 -6.50 -8.20
CA SER A 119 -13.10 -7.22 -9.38
C SER A 119 -11.61 -7.52 -9.34
N ARG A 120 -10.81 -6.72 -8.61
CA ARG A 120 -9.34 -6.79 -8.61
C ARG A 120 -8.73 -7.19 -7.27
N CYS A 121 -9.44 -6.99 -6.16
CA CYS A 121 -8.88 -7.14 -4.82
C CYS A 121 -9.60 -8.22 -3.99
N GLN A 122 -10.17 -9.24 -4.63
CA GLN A 122 -10.90 -10.33 -3.95
C GLN A 122 -10.04 -11.11 -2.93
N GLY A 123 -8.72 -11.14 -3.14
CA GLY A 123 -7.77 -11.85 -2.29
C GLY A 123 -7.22 -11.04 -1.12
N PHE A 124 -7.58 -9.76 -0.97
CA PHE A 124 -7.24 -9.00 0.22
C PHE A 124 -8.08 -9.49 1.40
N LYS A 125 -7.42 -10.15 2.37
CA LYS A 125 -8.11 -10.79 3.50
C LYS A 125 -8.61 -9.77 4.52
N GLN A 126 -7.89 -8.67 4.74
CA GLN A 126 -8.28 -7.65 5.72
C GLN A 126 -7.85 -6.24 5.31
N TYR A 127 -8.72 -5.28 5.63
CA TYR A 127 -8.32 -3.89 5.79
C TYR A 127 -8.02 -3.68 7.26
N SER A 128 -6.75 -3.50 7.61
CA SER A 128 -6.38 -3.20 8.98
C SER A 128 -6.96 -1.83 9.35
N CYS A 129 -7.50 -1.74 10.56
CA CYS A 129 -7.79 -0.45 11.19
C CYS A 129 -6.73 -0.23 12.26
N LEU A 130 -6.20 0.97 12.29
CA LEU A 130 -5.33 1.44 13.34
C LEU A 130 -6.06 1.36 14.70
N VAL A 131 -5.63 0.43 15.54
CA VAL A 131 -6.01 0.36 16.96
C VAL A 131 -5.16 1.36 17.76
N GLU A 132 -5.50 1.60 19.03
CA GLU A 132 -4.82 2.59 19.88
C GLU A 132 -3.29 2.44 19.88
N ASP A 133 -2.79 1.20 20.03
CA ASP A 133 -1.36 0.88 19.96
C ASP A 133 -0.69 1.30 18.64
N GLY A 134 -1.45 1.24 17.53
CA GLY A 134 -0.97 1.70 16.23
C GLY A 134 -0.70 3.20 16.22
N TRP A 135 -1.52 4.02 16.91
CA TRP A 135 -1.38 5.47 16.90
C TRP A 135 -0.14 5.89 17.67
N VAL A 136 0.09 5.24 18.82
CA VAL A 136 1.33 5.38 19.59
C VAL A 136 2.53 5.00 18.72
N LYS A 137 2.40 3.93 17.92
CA LYS A 137 3.46 3.50 17.00
C LYS A 137 3.72 4.50 15.88
N ALA A 138 2.67 5.09 15.31
CA ALA A 138 2.77 6.11 14.29
C ALA A 138 3.47 7.37 14.82
N GLU A 139 3.12 7.80 16.03
CA GLU A 139 3.82 8.89 16.71
C GLU A 139 5.30 8.57 16.96
N GLU A 140 5.60 7.35 17.44
CA GLU A 140 6.98 6.89 17.67
C GLU A 140 7.82 6.95 16.39
N VAL A 141 7.27 6.44 15.27
CA VAL A 141 7.91 6.47 13.96
C VAL A 141 8.10 7.92 13.49
N LYS A 142 7.06 8.74 13.61
CA LYS A 142 7.09 10.15 13.17
C LYS A 142 8.12 10.97 13.94
N ARG A 143 8.28 10.73 15.25
CA ARG A 143 9.28 11.41 16.07
C ARG A 143 10.72 11.04 15.70
N LYS A 144 10.94 9.88 15.09
CA LYS A 144 12.27 9.33 14.80
C LYS A 144 12.66 9.44 13.32
N THR A 145 11.76 9.90 12.47
CA THR A 145 11.91 9.87 11.01
C THR A 145 11.30 11.11 10.37
N ASN A 146 11.69 11.43 9.13
CA ASN A 146 11.06 12.50 8.36
C ASN A 146 9.92 12.01 7.47
N LEU A 147 9.32 10.86 7.79
CA LEU A 147 8.19 10.32 7.03
C LEU A 147 7.00 11.29 7.07
N THR A 148 6.18 11.28 6.02
CA THR A 148 4.90 11.99 6.08
C THR A 148 3.99 11.34 7.11
N ASP A 149 2.91 12.02 7.50
CA ASP A 149 1.97 11.47 8.47
C ASP A 149 1.33 10.19 7.92
N LYS A 150 1.04 10.19 6.60
CA LYS A 150 0.52 9.04 5.85
C LYS A 150 1.48 7.86 5.89
N ASP A 151 2.75 8.08 5.56
CA ASP A 151 3.76 7.02 5.56
C ASP A 151 4.02 6.47 6.96
N SER A 152 3.98 7.35 7.98
CA SER A 152 4.13 6.96 9.39
C SER A 152 2.97 6.07 9.83
N ILE A 153 1.75 6.38 9.42
CA ILE A 153 0.54 5.59 9.64
C ILE A 153 0.67 4.21 8.96
N HIS A 154 1.06 4.16 7.68
CA HIS A 154 1.21 2.89 6.95
C HIS A 154 2.25 1.97 7.60
N LEU A 155 3.42 2.51 7.95
CA LEU A 155 4.46 1.72 8.62
C LEU A 155 4.00 1.26 10.00
N ALA A 156 3.32 2.11 10.77
CA ALA A 156 2.79 1.74 12.06
C ALA A 156 1.75 0.61 11.98
N GLU A 157 0.82 0.66 11.02
CA GLU A 157 -0.16 -0.40 10.80
C GLU A 157 0.49 -1.73 10.44
N ALA A 158 1.46 -1.70 9.51
CA ALA A 158 2.22 -2.87 9.13
C ALA A 158 2.93 -3.54 10.32
N LEU A 159 3.51 -2.72 11.21
CA LEU A 159 4.15 -3.20 12.43
C LEU A 159 3.12 -3.72 13.44
N ALA A 160 1.98 -3.05 13.59
CA ALA A 160 0.93 -3.43 14.54
C ALA A 160 0.29 -4.79 14.18
N ILE A 161 0.10 -5.06 12.89
CA ILE A 161 -0.40 -6.37 12.43
C ILE A 161 0.70 -7.43 12.32
N ALA A 162 1.94 -7.09 12.66
CA ALA A 162 3.11 -7.94 12.56
C ALA A 162 3.24 -8.62 11.17
N CYS A 163 3.10 -7.85 10.09
CA CYS A 163 3.27 -8.43 8.75
C CYS A 163 4.72 -8.90 8.55
N ASP A 164 4.94 -9.84 7.63
CA ASP A 164 6.27 -10.36 7.33
C ASP A 164 7.02 -9.46 6.34
N LEU A 165 6.28 -8.84 5.41
CA LEU A 165 6.86 -8.05 4.33
C LEU A 165 6.02 -6.80 4.03
N PHE A 166 6.65 -5.64 4.15
CA PHE A 166 6.10 -4.35 3.74
C PHE A 166 6.45 -4.06 2.27
N VAL A 167 5.44 -3.80 1.44
CA VAL A 167 5.61 -3.59 0.00
C VAL A 167 5.23 -2.17 -0.37
N THR A 168 6.21 -1.40 -0.87
CA THR A 168 6.02 -0.02 -1.33
C THR A 168 6.95 0.30 -2.51
N ARG A 169 6.55 1.27 -3.33
CA ARG A 169 7.40 1.88 -4.37
C ARG A 169 8.04 3.21 -3.92
N ASP A 170 7.71 3.72 -2.73
CA ASP A 170 8.31 4.93 -2.20
C ASP A 170 9.70 4.60 -1.61
N GLU A 171 10.75 5.09 -2.26
CA GLU A 171 12.14 4.82 -1.86
C GLU A 171 12.49 5.34 -0.46
N PHE A 172 11.92 6.49 -0.08
CA PHE A 172 12.21 7.08 1.21
C PHE A 172 11.54 6.25 2.31
N LEU A 173 10.25 5.94 2.15
CA LEU A 173 9.53 5.04 3.06
C LEU A 173 10.20 3.66 3.12
N LEU A 174 10.58 3.09 1.99
CA LEU A 174 11.28 1.82 1.90
C LEU A 174 12.58 1.82 2.72
N SER A 175 13.40 2.87 2.58
CA SER A 175 14.67 2.99 3.31
C SER A 175 14.47 3.08 4.83
N VAL A 176 13.38 3.70 5.27
CA VAL A 176 13.03 3.82 6.69
C VAL A 176 12.43 2.52 7.22
N ALA A 177 11.48 1.92 6.49
CA ALA A 177 10.77 0.69 6.87
C ALA A 177 11.73 -0.49 7.08
N ARG A 178 12.79 -0.60 6.27
CA ARG A 178 13.84 -1.64 6.40
C ARG A 178 14.53 -1.69 7.77
N LYS A 179 14.41 -0.64 8.59
CA LYS A 179 14.92 -0.60 9.97
C LYS A 179 14.02 -1.34 10.98
N TYR A 180 12.78 -1.63 10.59
CA TYR A 180 11.75 -2.16 11.48
C TYR A 180 11.21 -3.53 11.01
N ILE A 181 11.12 -3.73 9.70
CA ILE A 181 10.51 -4.89 9.06
C ILE A 181 11.19 -5.15 7.71
N TRP A 182 11.12 -6.37 7.16
CA TRP A 182 11.46 -6.55 5.75
C TRP A 182 10.58 -5.65 4.88
N ALA A 183 11.23 -4.85 4.05
CA ALA A 183 10.53 -3.98 3.13
C ALA A 183 11.18 -4.02 1.75
N GLN A 184 10.35 -4.16 0.71
CA GLN A 184 10.80 -4.26 -0.67
C GLN A 184 9.84 -3.61 -1.66
N ARG A 185 10.38 -3.31 -2.84
CA ARG A 185 9.56 -2.97 -4.01
C ARG A 185 8.94 -4.22 -4.62
N PRO A 186 7.80 -4.10 -5.32
CA PRO A 186 7.18 -5.23 -6.00
C PRO A 186 8.13 -5.96 -6.98
N ASP A 187 8.87 -5.21 -7.81
CA ASP A 187 9.80 -5.76 -8.80
C ASP A 187 10.93 -6.58 -8.17
N SER A 188 11.43 -6.15 -7.01
CA SER A 188 12.46 -6.89 -6.28
C SER A 188 11.91 -8.23 -5.74
N VAL A 189 10.70 -8.23 -5.18
CA VAL A 189 10.08 -9.46 -4.67
C VAL A 189 9.78 -10.43 -5.81
N VAL A 190 9.21 -9.94 -6.91
CA VAL A 190 8.95 -10.74 -8.12
C VAL A 190 10.24 -11.34 -8.68
N GLY A 191 11.34 -10.57 -8.71
CA GLY A 191 12.64 -11.06 -9.12
C GLY A 191 13.16 -12.22 -8.25
N ILE A 192 13.00 -12.12 -6.93
CA ILE A 192 13.38 -13.19 -6.00
C ILE A 192 12.48 -14.40 -6.17
N LEU A 193 11.16 -14.21 -6.31
CA LEU A 193 10.21 -15.28 -6.55
C LEU A 193 10.64 -16.11 -7.78
N LYS A 194 10.90 -15.44 -8.92
CA LYS A 194 11.37 -16.10 -10.14
C LYS A 194 12.67 -16.87 -9.94
N SER A 195 13.62 -16.33 -9.15
CA SER A 195 14.90 -17.00 -8.89
C SER A 195 14.78 -18.23 -7.99
N VAL A 196 13.73 -18.33 -7.17
CA VAL A 196 13.47 -19.49 -6.30
C VAL A 196 12.51 -20.52 -6.91
N GLY A 197 12.11 -20.34 -8.18
CA GLY A 197 11.30 -21.29 -8.94
C GLY A 197 9.79 -21.05 -8.88
N ALA A 198 9.37 -19.81 -8.61
CA ALA A 198 7.99 -19.34 -8.67
C ALA A 198 7.53 -18.96 -10.08
#